data_AF-A0A1F6V1S3-F1
#
_entry.id   AF-A0A1F6V1S3-F1
#
_cell.length_a   1.000
_cell.length_b   1.000
_cell.length_c   1.000
_cell.angle_alpha   90.00
_cell.angle_beta   90.00
_cell.angle_gamma   90.00
#
_symmetry.space_group_name_H-M   'P 1'
#
loop_
_entity.id
_entity.type
_entity.pdbx_description
1 polymer ?
#
loop_
_entity_poly.entity_id
_entity_poly.type
_entity_poly.pdbx_seq_one_letter_code
_entity_poly.pdbx_strand_id
1 'polypeptide(L)'
;METINFFTEIKPVSTIFHVLSAVVGMGAALMGDFLFNFYSKDKILNQTEIQTLNVLSKIVWYGLLLLLISGLMLFFSNPDRYLSSDKFLAKMTILVVLVLNGFFLSKEIWPRLTKKGFLTDRKERKTRKIAFACGTISVISWISVLAFGVLNSVNFSYVGILAIYALILVFGIIVSQYIEKKKLD
;
A
#
# COMPACT_ATOMS: atom_id res chain seq x y z
N MET A 1 5.95 -12.94 -31.45
CA MET A 1 4.94 -13.99 -31.19
C MET A 1 5.46 -15.00 -30.17
N GLU A 2 6.71 -15.49 -30.29
CA GLU A 2 7.29 -16.44 -29.32
C GLU A 2 7.30 -15.94 -27.86
N THR A 3 7.63 -14.66 -27.63
CA THR A 3 7.63 -14.07 -26.28
C THR A 3 6.24 -14.04 -25.62
N ILE A 4 5.20 -13.64 -26.36
CA ILE A 4 3.82 -13.61 -25.87
C ILE A 4 3.32 -15.03 -25.58
N ASN A 5 3.69 -16.00 -26.43
CA ASN A 5 3.33 -17.41 -26.22
C ASN A 5 3.94 -17.94 -24.91
N PHE A 6 5.22 -17.68 -24.68
CA PHE A 6 5.89 -18.04 -23.41
C PHE A 6 5.18 -17.46 -22.18
N PHE A 7 4.87 -16.15 -22.19
CA PHE A 7 4.16 -15.52 -21.05
C PHE A 7 2.72 -16.00 -20.89
N THR A 8 2.08 -16.45 -21.98
CA THR A 8 0.75 -17.06 -21.95
C THR A 8 0.78 -18.43 -21.29
N GLU A 9 1.80 -19.25 -21.57
CA GLU A 9 1.98 -20.57 -20.95
C GLU A 9 2.23 -20.49 -19.45
N ILE A 10 3.09 -19.56 -19.00
CA ILE A 10 3.40 -19.42 -17.56
C ILE A 10 2.35 -18.60 -16.78
N LYS A 11 1.35 -18.03 -17.46
CA LYS A 11 0.32 -17.17 -16.87
C LYS A 11 -0.35 -17.76 -15.62
N PRO A 12 -0.73 -19.05 -15.55
CA PRO A 12 -1.34 -19.62 -14.34
C PRO A 12 -0.39 -19.52 -13.12
N VAL A 13 0.88 -19.88 -13.32
CA VAL A 13 1.91 -19.82 -12.28
C VAL A 13 2.16 -18.37 -11.85
N SER A 14 2.29 -17.45 -12.81
CA SER A 14 2.41 -16.01 -12.52
C SER A 14 1.20 -15.48 -11.74
N THR A 15 -0.01 -15.97 -12.04
CA THR A 15 -1.23 -15.57 -11.31
C THR A 15 -1.19 -16.03 -9.86
N ILE A 16 -0.75 -17.27 -9.60
CA ILE A 16 -0.60 -17.81 -8.23
C ILE A 16 0.38 -16.93 -7.44
N PHE A 17 1.56 -16.67 -7.99
CA PHE A 17 2.54 -15.81 -7.33
C PHE A 17 2.02 -14.38 -7.14
N HIS A 18 1.29 -13.83 -8.11
CA HIS A 18 0.70 -12.49 -8.00
C HIS A 18 -0.30 -12.40 -6.85
N VAL A 19 -1.20 -13.37 -6.73
CA VAL A 19 -2.21 -13.41 -5.66
C VAL A 19 -1.54 -13.63 -4.31
N LEU A 20 -0.60 -14.58 -4.18
CA LEU A 20 0.13 -14.81 -2.94
C LEU A 20 0.90 -13.55 -2.49
N SER A 21 1.56 -12.87 -3.43
CA SER A 21 2.27 -11.62 -3.16
C SER A 21 1.34 -10.52 -2.67
N ALA A 22 0.16 -10.39 -3.31
CA ALA A 22 -0.85 -9.44 -2.90
C ALA A 22 -1.34 -9.72 -1.48
N VAL A 23 -1.69 -10.96 -1.17
CA VAL A 23 -2.19 -11.37 0.16
C VAL A 23 -1.14 -11.16 1.24
N VAL A 24 0.11 -11.59 1.01
CA VAL A 24 1.20 -11.46 1.99
C VAL A 24 1.61 -10.00 2.17
N GLY A 25 1.80 -9.26 1.07
CA GLY A 25 2.22 -7.85 1.10
C GLY A 25 1.15 -6.95 1.73
N MET A 26 -0.10 -7.07 1.29
CA MET A 26 -1.23 -6.33 1.86
C MET A 26 -1.48 -6.73 3.31
N GLY A 27 -1.48 -8.03 3.62
CA GLY A 27 -1.70 -8.52 4.97
C GLY A 27 -0.67 -7.97 5.95
N ALA A 28 0.62 -7.97 5.57
CA ALA A 28 1.68 -7.38 6.38
C ALA A 28 1.53 -5.86 6.53
N ALA A 29 1.13 -5.15 5.48
CA ALA A 29 0.92 -3.70 5.53
C ALA A 29 -0.23 -3.35 6.49
N LEU A 30 -1.40 -3.97 6.31
CA LEU A 30 -2.57 -3.75 7.16
C LEU A 30 -2.31 -4.15 8.61
N MET A 31 -1.61 -5.27 8.84
CA MET A 31 -1.21 -5.67 10.18
C MET A 31 -0.23 -4.66 10.79
N GLY A 32 0.72 -4.14 10.01
CA GLY A 32 1.65 -3.09 10.44
C GLY A 32 0.92 -1.82 10.87
N ASP A 33 -0.04 -1.35 10.07
CA ASP A 33 -0.86 -0.18 10.38
C ASP A 33 -1.72 -0.41 11.64
N PHE A 34 -2.32 -1.59 11.77
CA PHE A 34 -3.09 -1.98 12.97
C PHE A 34 -2.23 -2.02 14.22
N LEU A 35 -1.09 -2.72 14.17
CA LEU A 35 -0.18 -2.88 15.30
C LEU A 35 0.47 -1.56 15.68
N PHE A 36 0.83 -0.70 14.72
CA PHE A 36 1.34 0.63 15.03
C PHE A 36 0.34 1.44 15.87
N ASN A 37 -0.93 1.43 15.47
CA ASN A 37 -1.99 2.10 16.22
C ASN A 37 -2.28 1.42 17.58
N PHE A 38 -2.08 0.11 17.69
CA PHE A 38 -2.23 -0.63 18.94
C PHE A 38 -1.08 -0.34 19.93
N TYR A 39 0.17 -0.44 19.47
CA TYR A 39 1.37 -0.15 20.27
C TYR A 39 1.47 1.32 20.64
N SER A 40 0.99 2.24 19.80
CA SER A 40 1.02 3.68 20.12
C SER A 40 0.05 4.12 21.22
N LYS A 41 -0.73 3.21 21.84
CA LYS A 41 -1.73 3.55 22.87
C LYS A 41 -1.11 4.10 24.15
N ASP A 42 0.02 3.55 24.58
CA ASP A 42 0.78 4.03 25.76
C ASP A 42 1.78 5.15 25.40
N LYS A 43 1.80 5.56 24.12
CA LYS A 43 2.68 6.57 23.53
C LYS A 43 4.17 6.21 23.59
N ILE A 44 4.52 4.94 23.79
CA ILE A 44 5.91 4.48 23.87
C ILE A 44 6.06 3.21 23.05
N LEU A 45 6.82 3.27 21.95
CA LEU A 45 7.21 2.06 21.21
C LEU A 45 8.44 1.42 21.86
N ASN A 46 8.28 0.20 22.35
CA ASN A 46 9.40 -0.57 22.86
C ASN A 46 10.20 -1.24 21.73
N GLN A 47 11.37 -1.80 22.07
CA GLN A 47 12.27 -2.38 21.06
C GLN A 47 11.65 -3.58 20.33
N THR A 48 10.91 -4.43 21.02
CA THR A 48 10.26 -5.59 20.42
C THR A 48 9.15 -5.17 19.45
N GLU A 49 8.35 -4.17 19.80
CA GLU A 49 7.31 -3.61 18.94
C GLU A 49 7.89 -2.98 17.67
N ILE A 50 8.98 -2.21 17.83
CA ILE A 50 9.72 -1.64 16.70
C ILE A 50 10.27 -2.76 15.81
N GLN A 51 10.82 -3.83 16.39
CA GLN A 51 11.31 -4.98 15.63
C GLN A 51 10.19 -5.69 14.88
N THR A 52 9.03 -5.91 15.50
CA THR A 52 7.84 -6.50 14.84
C THR A 52 7.39 -5.67 13.64
N LEU A 53 7.27 -4.34 13.81
CA LEU A 53 6.90 -3.45 12.72
C LEU A 53 7.96 -3.41 11.61
N ASN A 54 9.25 -3.50 11.94
CA ASN A 54 10.34 -3.62 10.96
C ASN A 54 10.24 -4.92 10.15
N VAL A 55 9.93 -6.04 10.79
CA VAL A 55 9.73 -7.33 10.11
C VAL A 55 8.55 -7.23 9.15
N LEU A 56 7.43 -6.67 9.58
CA LEU A 56 6.26 -6.44 8.72
C LEU A 56 6.61 -5.54 7.54
N SER A 57 7.33 -4.44 7.77
CA SER A 57 7.80 -3.54 6.70
C SER A 57 8.67 -4.29 5.66
N LYS A 58 9.55 -5.20 6.09
CA LYS A 58 10.35 -6.03 5.16
C LYS A 58 9.46 -6.96 4.35
N ILE A 59 8.49 -7.62 4.98
CA ILE A 59 7.52 -8.49 4.30
C ILE A 59 6.73 -7.70 3.25
N VAL A 60 6.30 -6.46 3.57
CA VAL A 60 5.65 -5.57 2.60
C VAL A 60 6.53 -5.31 1.38
N TRP A 61 7.81 -4.99 1.57
CA TRP A 61 8.73 -4.74 0.45
C TRP A 61 9.00 -5.98 -0.41
N TYR A 62 9.21 -7.15 0.21
CA TYR A 62 9.36 -8.40 -0.54
C TYR A 62 8.07 -8.79 -1.28
N GLY A 63 6.92 -8.60 -0.64
CA GLY A 63 5.61 -8.80 -1.25
C GLY A 63 5.39 -7.86 -2.44
N LEU A 64 5.71 -6.58 -2.31
CA LEU A 64 5.64 -5.60 -3.40
C LEU A 64 6.55 -5.97 -4.57
N LEU A 65 7.78 -6.37 -4.30
CA LEU A 65 8.71 -6.80 -5.36
C LEU A 65 8.16 -8.00 -6.13
N LEU A 66 7.69 -9.03 -5.43
CA LEU A 66 7.13 -10.22 -6.07
C LEU A 66 5.81 -9.91 -6.78
N LEU A 67 4.99 -9.01 -6.24
CA LEU A 67 3.77 -8.51 -6.88
C LEU A 67 4.07 -7.81 -8.21
N LEU A 68 5.12 -6.98 -8.25
CA LEU A 68 5.56 -6.28 -9.45
C LEU A 68 6.09 -7.25 -10.51
N ILE A 69 6.98 -8.17 -10.13
CA ILE A 69 7.56 -9.16 -11.05
C ILE A 69 6.46 -10.04 -11.65
N SER A 70 5.62 -10.62 -10.80
CA SER A 70 4.49 -11.45 -11.26
C SER A 70 3.48 -10.64 -12.08
N GLY A 71 3.23 -9.38 -11.72
CA GLY A 71 2.35 -8.48 -12.46
C GLY A 71 2.89 -8.17 -13.86
N LEU A 72 4.20 -7.98 -14.01
CA LEU A 72 4.86 -7.81 -15.31
C LEU A 72 4.73 -9.07 -16.18
N MET A 73 4.93 -10.27 -15.59
CA MET A 73 4.72 -11.52 -16.32
C MET A 73 3.27 -11.65 -16.83
N LEU A 74 2.29 -11.28 -15.99
CA LEU A 74 0.88 -11.26 -16.39
C LEU A 74 0.63 -10.23 -17.49
N PHE A 75 1.20 -9.04 -17.40
CA PHE A 75 1.09 -7.99 -18.41
C PHE A 75 1.59 -8.48 -19.79
N PHE A 76 2.77 -9.10 -19.83
CA PHE A 76 3.37 -9.59 -21.07
C PHE A 76 2.60 -10.77 -21.71
N SER A 77 1.69 -11.43 -20.98
CA SER A 77 0.81 -12.45 -21.57
C SER A 77 -0.22 -11.87 -22.54
N ASN A 78 -0.61 -10.60 -22.39
CA ASN A 78 -1.53 -9.92 -23.32
C ASN A 78 -1.45 -8.38 -23.18
N PRO A 79 -0.36 -7.73 -23.65
CA PRO A 79 -0.15 -6.30 -23.47
C PRO A 79 -1.29 -5.44 -24.01
N ASP A 80 -1.78 -5.74 -25.22
CA ASP A 80 -2.82 -4.94 -25.89
C ASP A 80 -4.10 -4.88 -25.08
N ARG A 81 -4.51 -6.02 -24.47
CA ARG A 81 -5.69 -6.08 -23.59
C ARG A 81 -5.51 -5.25 -22.31
N TYR A 82 -4.32 -5.24 -21.73
CA TYR A 82 -4.07 -4.52 -20.48
C TYR A 82 -3.90 -3.02 -20.72
N LEU A 83 -3.21 -2.61 -21.78
CA LEU A 83 -3.04 -1.21 -22.16
C LEU A 83 -4.35 -0.54 -22.58
N SER A 84 -5.30 -1.30 -23.13
CA SER A 84 -6.64 -0.80 -23.46
C SER A 84 -7.64 -0.86 -22.30
N SER A 85 -7.22 -1.32 -21.11
CA SER A 85 -8.10 -1.47 -19.96
C SER A 85 -7.93 -0.33 -18.97
N ASP A 86 -8.93 0.56 -18.92
CA ASP A 86 -9.01 1.65 -17.92
C ASP A 86 -8.84 1.16 -16.49
N LYS A 87 -9.43 0.01 -16.17
CA LYS A 87 -9.30 -0.66 -14.87
C LYS A 87 -7.84 -1.00 -14.55
N PHE A 88 -7.12 -1.57 -15.53
CA PHE A 88 -5.73 -1.94 -15.35
C PHE A 88 -4.85 -0.69 -15.21
N LEU A 89 -5.02 0.31 -16.08
CA LEU A 89 -4.26 1.56 -16.01
C LEU A 89 -4.46 2.25 -14.67
N ALA A 90 -5.70 2.33 -14.17
CA ALA A 90 -5.98 2.92 -12.87
C ALA A 90 -5.33 2.12 -11.73
N LYS A 91 -5.40 0.79 -11.76
CA LYS A 91 -4.70 -0.09 -10.80
C LYS A 91 -3.19 0.20 -10.79
N MET A 92 -2.57 0.39 -11.96
CA MET A 92 -1.15 0.70 -12.06
C MET A 92 -0.80 2.08 -11.50
N THR A 93 -1.61 3.11 -11.76
CA THR A 93 -1.43 4.43 -11.15
C THR A 93 -1.51 4.36 -9.63
N ILE A 94 -2.50 3.65 -9.07
CA ILE A 94 -2.64 3.47 -7.63
C ILE A 94 -1.46 2.68 -7.05
N LEU A 95 -0.97 1.67 -7.78
CA LEU A 95 0.22 0.92 -7.38
C LEU A 95 1.47 1.81 -7.32
N VAL A 96 1.63 2.76 -8.24
CA VAL A 96 2.72 3.77 -8.19
C VAL A 96 2.58 4.65 -6.94
N VAL A 97 1.37 5.13 -6.64
CA VAL A 97 1.10 5.90 -5.41
C VAL A 97 1.47 5.09 -4.18
N LEU A 98 1.10 3.81 -4.14
CA LEU A 98 1.42 2.90 -3.05
C LEU A 98 2.94 2.74 -2.85
N VAL A 99 3.69 2.50 -3.92
CA VAL A 99 5.15 2.32 -3.86
C VAL A 99 5.85 3.61 -3.42
N LEU A 100 5.46 4.76 -3.97
CA LEU A 100 6.02 6.06 -3.59
C LEU A 100 5.72 6.39 -2.12
N ASN A 101 4.49 6.15 -1.67
CA ASN A 101 4.11 6.35 -0.28
C ASN A 101 4.90 5.42 0.67
N GLY A 102 5.03 4.14 0.30
CA GLY A 102 5.83 3.17 1.07
C GLY A 102 7.29 3.57 1.17
N PHE A 103 7.89 4.03 0.08
CA PHE A 103 9.27 4.54 0.05
C PHE A 103 9.45 5.77 0.93
N PHE A 104 8.52 6.73 0.84
CA PHE A 104 8.55 7.92 1.68
C PHE A 104 8.40 7.57 3.18
N LEU A 105 7.48 6.66 3.51
CA LEU A 105 7.28 6.20 4.89
C LEU A 105 8.53 5.52 5.44
N SER A 106 9.16 4.62 4.68
CA SER A 106 10.33 3.88 5.13
C SER A 106 11.58 4.74 5.26
N LYS A 107 11.78 5.71 4.36
CA LYS A 107 12.98 6.55 4.33
C LYS A 107 12.89 7.77 5.24
N GLU A 108 11.77 8.50 5.22
CA GLU A 108 11.66 9.81 5.86
C GLU A 108 10.97 9.75 7.23
N ILE A 109 9.93 8.92 7.36
CA ILE A 109 9.07 8.88 8.55
C ILE A 109 9.57 7.84 9.55
N TRP A 110 9.91 6.64 9.11
CA TRP A 110 10.30 5.52 9.96
C TRP A 110 11.49 5.82 10.89
N PRO A 111 12.58 6.49 10.44
CA PRO A 111 13.70 6.83 11.33
C PRO A 111 13.32 7.82 12.43
N ARG A 112 12.25 8.60 12.25
CA ARG A 112 11.74 9.54 13.25
C ARG A 112 10.77 8.86 14.21
N LEU A 113 9.92 7.99 13.66
CA LEU A 113 8.89 7.25 14.39
C LEU A 113 9.47 6.32 15.47
N THR A 114 10.68 5.81 15.25
CA THR A 114 11.42 4.96 16.19
C THR A 114 12.19 5.74 17.27
N LYS A 115 12.21 7.08 17.22
CA LYS A 115 12.86 7.89 18.26
C LYS A 115 12.01 7.90 19.53
N LYS A 116 12.67 7.79 20.68
CA LYS A 116 12.01 7.94 21.99
C LYS A 116 11.33 9.31 22.08
N GLY A 117 10.08 9.32 22.54
CA GLY A 117 9.29 10.54 22.70
C GLY A 117 8.65 11.07 21.41
N PHE A 118 8.79 10.40 20.26
CA PHE A 118 8.16 10.85 19.00
C PHE A 118 6.64 11.07 19.13
N LEU A 119 5.95 10.18 19.86
CA LEU A 119 4.50 10.24 20.06
C LEU A 119 4.06 11.35 21.04
N THR A 120 4.97 11.90 21.83
CA THR A 120 4.67 12.92 22.85
C THR A 120 5.29 14.29 22.55
N ASP A 121 6.35 14.37 21.76
CA ASP A 121 7.04 15.61 21.43
C ASP A 121 6.18 16.51 20.53
N ARG A 122 5.91 17.74 20.97
CA ARG A 122 5.16 18.73 20.19
C ARG A 122 5.86 19.12 18.89
N LYS A 123 7.20 19.06 18.84
CA LYS A 123 7.99 19.35 17.62
C LYS A 123 7.70 18.34 16.51
N GLU A 124 7.40 17.11 16.88
CA GLU A 124 7.12 16.01 15.94
C GLU A 124 5.67 15.95 15.48
N ARG A 125 4.78 16.84 15.95
CA ARG A 125 3.35 16.86 15.59
C ARG A 125 3.13 16.88 14.07
N LYS A 126 3.93 17.65 13.32
CA LYS A 126 3.86 17.66 11.85
C LYS A 126 4.20 16.30 11.25
N THR A 127 5.31 15.69 11.70
CA THR A 127 5.73 14.37 11.26
C THR A 127 4.70 13.30 11.60
N ARG A 128 4.07 13.36 12.78
CA ARG A 128 2.99 12.45 13.17
C ARG A 128 1.78 12.54 12.25
N LYS A 129 1.30 13.76 11.98
CA LYS A 129 0.20 13.99 11.03
C LYS A 129 0.47 13.40 9.65
N ILE A 130 1.70 13.58 9.16
CA ILE A 130 2.16 12.99 7.91
C ILE A 130 2.19 11.45 8.01
N ALA A 131 2.70 10.88 9.11
CA ALA A 131 2.71 9.43 9.32
C ALA A 131 1.30 8.82 9.27
N PHE A 132 0.32 9.44 9.94
CA PHE A 132 -1.08 9.00 9.90
C PHE A 132 -1.70 9.12 8.50
N ALA A 133 -1.36 10.18 7.75
CA ALA A 133 -1.78 10.32 6.36
C ALA A 133 -1.16 9.22 5.48
N CYS A 134 0.13 8.94 5.62
CA CYS A 134 0.83 7.87 4.89
C CYS A 134 0.25 6.48 5.18
N GLY A 135 -0.08 6.17 6.44
CA GLY A 135 -0.77 4.92 6.79
C GLY A 135 -2.15 4.83 6.12
N THR A 136 -2.89 5.94 6.07
CA THR A 136 -4.19 5.99 5.39
C THR A 136 -4.06 5.76 3.87
N ILE A 137 -3.08 6.41 3.24
CA ILE A 137 -2.77 6.21 1.82
C ILE A 137 -2.40 4.75 1.55
N SER A 138 -1.60 4.13 2.43
CA SER A 138 -1.23 2.72 2.34
C SER A 138 -2.46 1.82 2.34
N VAL A 139 -3.31 1.90 3.38
CA VAL A 139 -4.51 1.06 3.54
C VAL A 139 -5.43 1.18 2.33
N ILE A 140 -5.77 2.41 1.93
CA ILE A 140 -6.71 2.66 0.83
C ILE A 140 -6.14 2.16 -0.50
N SER A 141 -4.83 2.36 -0.74
CA SER A 141 -4.19 1.94 -1.99
C SER A 141 -4.09 0.43 -2.10
N TRP A 142 -3.72 -0.27 -1.02
CA TRP A 142 -3.70 -1.74 -0.99
C TRP A 142 -5.08 -2.34 -1.27
N ILE A 143 -6.11 -1.85 -0.58
CA ILE A 143 -7.51 -2.29 -0.79
C ILE A 143 -7.94 -2.02 -2.24
N SER A 144 -7.61 -0.85 -2.78
CA SER A 144 -7.99 -0.47 -4.15
C SER A 144 -7.29 -1.36 -5.19
N VAL A 145 -5.98 -1.60 -5.06
CA VAL A 145 -5.22 -2.48 -5.97
C VAL A 145 -5.77 -3.91 -5.94
N LEU A 146 -6.14 -4.42 -4.76
CA LEU A 146 -6.78 -5.72 -4.62
C LEU A 146 -8.17 -5.74 -5.26
N ALA A 147 -9.01 -4.74 -4.96
CA ALA A 147 -10.36 -4.63 -5.51
C ALA A 147 -10.34 -4.65 -7.04
N PHE A 148 -9.50 -3.83 -7.68
CA PHE A 148 -9.38 -3.84 -9.15
C PHE A 148 -8.71 -5.10 -9.72
N GLY A 149 -7.98 -5.85 -8.89
CA GLY A 149 -7.47 -7.18 -9.23
C GLY A 149 -8.54 -8.27 -9.24
N VAL A 150 -9.55 -8.17 -8.39
CA VAL A 150 -10.61 -9.20 -8.21
C VAL A 150 -11.86 -8.88 -9.02
N LEU A 151 -12.20 -7.60 -9.19
CA LEU A 151 -13.39 -7.20 -9.95
C LEU A 151 -13.29 -7.62 -11.42
N ASN A 152 -14.28 -8.35 -11.90
CA ASN A 152 -14.33 -8.82 -13.29
C ASN A 152 -14.38 -7.65 -14.29
N SER A 153 -15.31 -6.72 -14.07
CA SER A 153 -15.49 -5.51 -14.85
C SER A 153 -15.81 -4.31 -13.96
N VAL A 154 -15.53 -3.11 -14.46
CA VAL A 154 -15.81 -1.85 -13.80
C VAL A 154 -16.33 -0.89 -14.87
N ASN A 155 -17.53 -0.35 -14.69
CA ASN A 155 -18.17 0.57 -15.65
C ASN A 155 -17.80 2.03 -15.37
N PHE A 156 -16.53 2.28 -15.05
CA PHE A 156 -15.99 3.62 -14.84
C PHE A 156 -14.78 3.81 -15.74
N SER A 157 -14.65 5.02 -16.29
CA SER A 157 -13.45 5.39 -17.03
C SER A 157 -12.24 5.45 -16.10
N TYR A 158 -11.04 5.44 -16.69
CA TYR A 158 -9.79 5.64 -15.95
C TYR A 158 -9.86 6.86 -15.00
N VAL A 159 -10.34 8.00 -15.52
CA VAL A 159 -10.50 9.24 -14.74
C VAL A 159 -11.56 9.08 -13.65
N GLY A 160 -12.68 8.40 -13.93
CA GLY A 160 -13.72 8.14 -12.93
C GLY A 160 -13.22 7.28 -11.78
N ILE A 161 -12.43 6.25 -12.07
CA ILE A 161 -11.81 5.40 -11.05
C ILE A 161 -10.86 6.22 -10.17
N LEU A 162 -9.98 7.02 -10.77
CA LEU A 162 -9.04 7.84 -10.01
C LEU A 162 -9.72 8.94 -9.20
N ALA A 163 -10.82 9.52 -9.71
CA ALA A 163 -11.62 10.49 -8.96
C ALA A 163 -12.24 9.85 -7.70
N ILE A 164 -12.84 8.66 -7.83
CA ILE A 164 -13.38 7.91 -6.68
C ILE A 164 -12.27 7.59 -5.68
N TYR A 165 -11.14 7.07 -6.16
CA TYR A 165 -9.97 6.78 -5.32
C TYR A 165 -9.48 8.04 -4.57
N ALA A 166 -9.36 9.17 -5.27
CA ALA A 166 -8.95 10.44 -4.67
C ALA A 166 -9.95 10.95 -3.62
N LEU A 167 -11.25 10.83 -3.87
CA LEU A 167 -12.28 11.20 -2.89
C LEU A 167 -12.20 10.35 -1.63
N ILE A 168 -12.04 9.03 -1.78
CA ILE A 168 -11.88 8.10 -0.64
C ILE A 168 -10.58 8.43 0.12
N LEU A 169 -9.48 8.73 -0.58
CA LEU A 169 -8.23 9.17 0.04
C LEU A 169 -8.39 10.44 0.86
N VAL A 170 -8.98 11.50 0.28
CA VAL A 170 -9.17 12.78 0.96
C VAL A 170 -10.02 12.59 2.21
N PHE A 171 -11.13 11.85 2.09
CA PHE A 171 -11.98 11.53 3.24
C PHE A 171 -11.22 10.76 4.32
N GLY A 172 -10.49 9.70 3.93
CA GLY A 172 -9.67 8.91 4.84
C GLY A 172 -8.61 9.75 5.56
N ILE A 173 -7.93 10.64 4.85
CA ILE A 173 -6.93 11.54 5.43
C ILE A 173 -7.58 12.47 6.45
N ILE A 174 -8.74 13.08 6.13
CA ILE A 174 -9.46 13.93 7.10
C ILE A 174 -9.78 13.16 8.39
N VAL A 175 -10.28 11.93 8.25
CA VAL A 175 -10.56 11.05 9.39
C VAL A 175 -9.29 10.72 10.17
N SER A 176 -8.18 10.41 9.50
CA SER A 176 -6.93 10.08 10.18
C SER A 176 -6.32 11.27 10.93
N GLN A 177 -6.46 12.48 10.38
CA GLN A 177 -6.05 13.71 11.08
C GLN A 177 -6.90 13.98 12.33
N TYR A 178 -8.20 13.68 12.28
CA TYR A 178 -9.07 13.78 13.45
C TYR A 178 -8.66 12.77 14.54
N ILE A 179 -8.34 11.54 14.15
CA ILE A 179 -7.87 10.49 15.07
C ILE A 179 -6.53 10.88 15.71
N GLU A 180 -5.57 11.38 14.94
CA GLU A 180 -4.26 11.83 15.45
C GLU A 180 -4.44 12.91 16.53
N LYS A 181 -5.23 13.95 16.20
CA LYS A 181 -5.53 15.04 17.14
C LYS A 181 -6.20 14.54 18.42
N LYS A 182 -7.16 13.61 18.33
CA LYS A 182 -7.89 13.13 19.51
C LYS A 182 -7.05 12.22 20.43
N LYS A 183 -6.10 11.47 19.86
CA LYS A 183 -5.30 10.48 20.62
C LYS A 183 -3.99 11.06 21.17
N LEU A 184 -3.37 11.97 20.43
CA LEU A 184 -1.98 12.38 20.68
C LEU A 184 -1.84 13.85 21.10
N ASP A 185 -2.83 14.69 20.85
CA ASP A 185 -2.94 16.05 21.43
C ASP A 185 -3.90 16.06 22.63
#